data_AF-A0A1F6W6N6-F1
#
_entry.id   AF-A0A1F6W6N6-F1
#
_cell.length_a   1.000
_cell.length_b   1.000
_cell.length_c   1.000
_cell.angle_alpha   90.00
_cell.angle_beta   90.00
_cell.angle_gamma   90.00
#
_symmetry.space_group_name_H-M   'P 1'
#
loop_
_entity.id
_entity.type
_entity.pdbx_description
1 polymer ?
#
loop_
_entity_poly.entity_id
_entity_poly.type
_entity_poly.pdbx_seq_one_letter_code
_entity_poly.pdbx_strand_id
1 'polypeptide(L)'
;MKMRILASVALLISVFIMPFWVSLILAFLEMFYFHFFAEAVIISLISDLLYSAPVQVFSGVTGVFFIVSLVVFIILELLKKKIRLEY
;
A
#
# COMPACT_ATOMS: atom_id res chain seq x y z
N MET A 1 8.65 -12.89 -11.07
CA MET A 1 8.41 -11.68 -11.91
C MET A 1 6.99 -11.63 -12.47
N LYS A 2 6.49 -12.63 -13.21
CA LYS A 2 5.12 -12.60 -13.78
C LYS A 2 4.01 -12.38 -12.75
N MET A 3 4.06 -13.09 -11.61
CA MET A 3 3.07 -12.92 -10.52
C MET A 3 3.12 -11.53 -9.86
N ARG A 4 4.31 -10.90 -9.78
CA ARG A 4 4.45 -9.55 -9.21
C ARG A 4 3.76 -8.50 -10.08
N ILE A 5 3.96 -8.59 -11.39
CA ILE A 5 3.36 -7.66 -12.34
C ILE A 5 1.83 -7.80 -12.33
N LEU A 6 1.33 -9.03 -12.29
CA LEU A 6 -0.12 -9.30 -12.15
C LEU A 6 -0.70 -8.71 -10.86
N ALA A 7 0.01 -8.87 -9.74
CA ALA A 7 -0.38 -8.28 -8.45
C ALA A 7 -0.43 -6.75 -8.54
N SER A 8 0.63 -6.11 -9.04
CA SER A 8 0.65 -4.64 -9.24
C SER A 8 -0.48 -4.14 -10.14
N VAL A 9 -0.80 -4.88 -11.22
CA VAL A 9 -1.92 -4.53 -12.11
C VAL A 9 -3.26 -4.74 -11.40
N ALA A 10 -3.43 -5.82 -10.64
CA ALA A 10 -4.65 -6.06 -9.87
C ALA A 10 -4.87 -4.98 -8.80
N LEU A 11 -3.82 -4.60 -8.08
CA LEU A 11 -3.84 -3.54 -7.08
C LEU A 11 -4.16 -2.19 -7.74
N LEU A 12 -3.55 -1.87 -8.89
CA LEU A 12 -3.86 -0.68 -9.66
C LEU A 12 -5.35 -0.63 -10.06
N ILE A 13 -5.87 -1.71 -10.63
CA ILE A 13 -7.29 -1.82 -11.00
C ILE A 13 -8.18 -1.67 -9.77
N SER A 14 -7.79 -2.26 -8.64
CA SER A 14 -8.56 -2.12 -7.39
C SER A 14 -8.63 -0.67 -6.92
N VAL A 15 -7.57 0.12 -7.08
CA VAL A 15 -7.60 1.55 -6.72
C VAL A 15 -8.56 2.34 -7.58
N PHE A 16 -8.77 1.99 -8.85
CA PHE A 16 -9.70 2.72 -9.70
C PHE A 16 -11.16 2.27 -9.61
N ILE A 17 -11.40 0.98 -9.28
CA ILE A 17 -12.73 0.37 -9.35
C ILE A 17 -13.32 0.09 -7.97
N MET A 18 -12.49 -0.32 -7.02
CA MET A 18 -12.94 -0.78 -5.70
C MET A 18 -12.88 0.33 -4.67
N PRO A 19 -13.69 0.24 -3.59
CA PRO A 19 -13.57 1.16 -2.48
C PRO A 19 -12.17 1.07 -1.84
N PHE A 20 -11.61 2.22 -1.44
CA PHE A 20 -10.23 2.35 -0.98
C PHE A 20 -9.81 1.34 0.11
N TRP A 21 -10.73 0.93 0.98
CA TRP A 21 -10.48 -0.08 2.01
C TRP A 21 -10.05 -1.43 1.44
N VAL A 22 -10.64 -1.84 0.32
CA VAL A 22 -10.32 -3.11 -0.34
C VAL A 22 -8.92 -3.05 -0.94
N SER A 23 -8.61 -1.95 -1.63
CA SER A 23 -7.30 -1.70 -2.23
C SER A 23 -6.20 -1.62 -1.16
N LEU A 24 -6.53 -1.05 0.02
CA LEU A 24 -5.63 -1.03 1.17
C LEU A 24 -5.32 -2.45 1.65
N ILE A 25 -6.33 -3.28 1.92
CA ILE A 25 -6.13 -4.66 2.38
C ILE A 25 -5.30 -5.45 1.35
N LEU A 26 -5.60 -5.27 0.05
CA LEU A 26 -4.85 -5.91 -1.03
C LEU A 26 -3.38 -5.48 -1.02
N ALA A 27 -3.11 -4.18 -0.85
CA ALA A 27 -1.77 -3.63 -0.74
C ALA A 27 -0.98 -4.24 0.43
N PHE A 28 -1.61 -4.38 1.60
CA PHE A 28 -0.97 -5.04 2.75
C PHE A 28 -0.65 -6.51 2.47
N LEU A 29 -1.58 -7.26 1.85
CA LEU A 29 -1.37 -8.66 1.49
C LEU A 29 -0.21 -8.82 0.51
N GLU A 30 -0.15 -7.96 -0.52
CA GLU A 30 0.94 -7.97 -1.51
C GLU A 30 2.28 -7.58 -0.89
N MET A 31 2.30 -6.56 -0.01
CA MET A 31 3.48 -6.19 0.77
C MET A 31 3.97 -7.33 1.66
N PHE A 32 3.08 -8.16 2.20
CA PHE A 32 3.45 -9.32 3.00
C PHE A 32 3.96 -10.47 2.13
N TYR A 33 3.28 -10.77 1.03
CA TYR A 33 3.60 -11.88 0.15
C TYR A 33 4.90 -11.66 -0.65
N PHE A 34 5.10 -10.45 -1.20
CA PHE A 34 6.28 -10.14 -2.00
C PHE A 34 7.38 -9.50 -1.14
N HIS A 35 8.62 -9.90 -1.39
CA HIS A 35 9.79 -9.24 -0.79
C HIS A 35 10.05 -7.92 -1.51
N PHE A 36 10.12 -6.82 -0.75
CA PHE A 36 10.32 -5.47 -1.25
C PHE A 36 9.31 -5.05 -2.34
N PHE A 37 8.05 -4.86 -1.93
CA PHE A 37 6.96 -4.44 -2.82
C PHE A 37 6.63 -2.94 -2.64
N ALA A 38 7.55 -2.09 -3.10
CA ALA A 38 7.40 -0.64 -3.05
C ALA A 38 6.27 -0.12 -3.95
N GLU A 39 5.82 -0.93 -4.91
CA GLU A 39 4.71 -0.62 -5.83
C GLU A 39 3.42 -0.30 -5.05
N ALA A 40 3.16 -0.99 -3.94
CA ALA A 40 2.00 -0.73 -3.09
C ALA A 40 2.05 0.64 -2.39
N VAL A 41 3.25 1.15 -2.05
CA VAL A 41 3.43 2.50 -1.48
C VAL A 41 3.12 3.56 -2.53
N ILE A 42 3.61 3.37 -3.75
CA ILE A 42 3.35 4.28 -4.88
C ILE A 42 1.86 4.28 -5.22
N ILE A 43 1.20 3.13 -5.26
CA ILE A 43 -0.23 3.06 -5.53
C ILE A 43 -1.04 3.65 -4.36
N SER A 44 -0.59 3.49 -3.12
CA SER A 44 -1.22 4.15 -1.96
C SER A 44 -1.08 5.68 -2.03
N LEU A 45 0.04 6.21 -2.53
CA LEU A 45 0.20 7.63 -2.83
C LEU A 45 -0.79 8.08 -3.91
N ILE A 46 -0.89 7.34 -5.02
CA ILE A 46 -1.84 7.65 -6.10
C ILE A 46 -3.29 7.62 -5.60
N SER A 47 -3.63 6.63 -4.78
CA SER A 47 -4.93 6.52 -4.12
C SER A 47 -5.17 7.71 -3.20
N ASP A 48 -4.19 8.09 -2.38
CA ASP A 48 -4.30 9.28 -1.53
C ASP A 48 -4.51 10.53 -2.39
N LEU A 49 -3.82 10.72 -3.52
CA LEU A 49 -4.06 11.86 -4.43
C LEU A 49 -5.42 11.81 -5.14
N LEU A 50 -5.91 10.63 -5.52
CA LEU A 50 -7.21 10.45 -6.19
C LEU A 50 -8.39 10.64 -5.23
N TYR A 51 -8.23 10.15 -4.00
CA TYR A 51 -9.28 10.07 -2.98
C TYR A 51 -9.08 11.03 -1.81
N SER A 52 -8.08 11.93 -1.86
CA SER A 52 -8.00 13.09 -0.98
C SER A 52 -9.10 14.09 -1.34
N ALA A 53 -10.32 13.64 -1.10
CA ALA A 53 -11.43 14.53 -0.85
C ALA A 53 -11.09 15.37 0.39
N PRO A 54 -11.56 16.62 0.47
CA PRO A 54 -11.54 17.41 1.70
C PRO A 54 -12.51 16.76 2.70
N VAL A 55 -12.15 15.57 3.18
CA VAL A 55 -12.95 14.84 4.15
C VAL A 55 -12.73 15.59 5.45
N GLN A 56 -13.77 16.31 5.86
CA GLN A 56 -13.90 17.04 7.12
C GLN A 56 -13.60 16.16 8.36
N VAL A 57 -13.41 14.84 8.17
CA VAL A 57 -13.01 13.84 9.17
C VAL A 57 -11.54 13.96 9.60
N PHE A 58 -10.61 14.41 8.73
CA PHE A 58 -9.17 14.54 9.05
C PHE A 58 -8.69 15.99 9.14
N SER A 59 -9.59 16.94 9.42
CA SER A 59 -9.23 18.37 9.57
C SER A 59 -8.52 18.99 8.35
N GLY A 60 -8.73 18.44 7.14
CA GLY A 60 -8.10 18.94 5.91
C GLY A 60 -6.65 18.49 5.68
N VAL A 61 -6.13 17.56 6.48
CA VAL A 61 -4.80 16.98 6.27
C VAL A 61 -4.84 15.97 5.13
N THR A 62 -4.13 16.25 4.03
CA THR A 62 -3.90 15.33 2.92
C THR A 62 -2.68 14.44 3.19
N GLY A 63 -2.55 13.30 2.52
CA GLY A 63 -1.39 12.43 2.67
C GLY A 63 -1.46 11.45 3.85
N VAL A 64 -2.57 11.37 4.58
CA VAL A 64 -2.70 10.50 5.75
C VAL A 64 -2.52 9.03 5.36
N PHE A 65 -3.16 8.58 4.27
CA PHE A 65 -3.03 7.18 3.85
C PHE A 65 -1.65 6.88 3.30
N PHE A 66 -1.04 7.84 2.60
CA PHE A 66 0.35 7.71 2.16
C PHE A 66 1.30 7.51 3.36
N ILE A 67 1.21 8.37 4.39
CA ILE A 67 2.04 8.29 5.59
C ILE A 67 1.84 6.94 6.30
N VAL A 68 0.59 6.51 6.48
CA VAL A 68 0.27 5.23 7.11
C VAL A 68 0.87 4.06 6.32
N SER A 69 0.69 4.06 4.99
CA SER A 69 1.23 2.99 4.12
C SER A 69 2.76 2.93 4.16
N LEU A 70 3.42 4.09 4.28
CA LEU A 70 4.87 4.21 4.34
C LEU A 70 5.40 3.69 5.68
N VAL A 71 4.75 4.07 6.79
CA VAL A 71 5.08 3.55 8.13
C VAL A 71 4.94 2.04 8.18
N VAL A 72 3.84 1.51 7.66
CA VAL A 72 3.59 0.07 7.56
C VAL A 72 4.66 -0.63 6.73
N PHE A 73 4.98 -0.08 5.56
CA PHE A 73 5.99 -0.65 4.67
C PHE A 73 7.35 -0.75 5.38
N ILE A 74 7.76 0.30 6.10
CA ILE A 74 8.99 0.30 6.90
C ILE A 74 8.93 -0.76 8.00
N ILE A 75 7.83 -0.85 8.75
CA ILE A 75 7.68 -1.84 9.83
C ILE A 75 7.77 -3.27 9.26
N LEU A 76 7.09 -3.54 8.14
CA LEU A 76 7.13 -4.85 7.49
C LEU A 76 8.52 -5.19 6.95
N GLU A 77 9.22 -4.24 6.33
CA GLU A 77 10.61 -4.42 5.89
C GLU A 77 11.54 -4.72 7.08
N LEU A 78 11.41 -3.98 8.18
CA LEU A 78 12.20 -4.20 9.40
C LEU A 78 11.90 -5.56 10.03
N LEU A 79 10.62 -5.94 10.13
CA LEU A 79 10.20 -7.25 10.62
C LEU A 79 10.74 -8.38 9.73
N LYS A 80 10.62 -8.23 8.41
CA LYS A 80 11.15 -9.21 7.45
C LYS A 80 12.66 -9.34 7.52
N LYS A 81 13.40 -8.23 7.68
CA LYS A 81 14.85 -8.27 7.88
C LYS A 81 15.23 -9.01 9.16
N LYS A 82 14.47 -8.81 10.24
CA LYS A 82 14.70 -9.48 11.53
C LYS A 82 14.41 -10.99 11.45
N ILE A 83 13.39 -11.39 10.70
CA ILE A 83 13.00 -12.80 10.49
C ILE A 83 13.94 -13.52 9.51
N ARG A 84 14.52 -12.80 8.52
CA ARG A 84 15.49 -13.37 7.57
C ARG A 84 16.89 -13.61 8.18
N LEU A 85 17.11 -13.30 9.46
CA LEU A 85 18.30 -13.78 10.17
C LEU A 85 18.23 -15.29 10.52
N GLU A 86 17.14 -15.99 10.22
CA GLU A 86 16.96 -17.42 10.53
C GLU A 86 16.69 -18.35 9.33
N TYR A 87 16.86 -17.90 8.07
CA TYR A 87 16.77 -18.80 6.89
C TYR A 87 17.81 -18.51 5.82
#